data_AF-A0A3B1BN96-F1
#
_entry.id   AF-A0A3B1BN96-F1
#
_cell.length_a   1.000
_cell.length_b   1.000
_cell.length_c   1.000
_cell.angle_alpha   90.00
_cell.angle_beta   90.00
_cell.angle_gamma   90.00
#
_symmetry.space_group_name_H-M   'P 1'
#
loop_
_entity.id
_entity.type
_entity.pdbx_description
1 polymer ?
#
loop_
_entity_poly.entity_id
_entity_poly.type
_entity_poly.pdbx_seq_one_letter_code
_entity_poly.pdbx_strand_id
1 'polypeptide(L)'
;MNIDEAKKLLLTELKEFRQLDYSSLKQRIGSEPYAKDYALDNGNWYQFEIEVSWSGDSKEAISVTGEVDDGGWMSLAPLTESFVLTPNGEFVR
;
A
#
# COMPACT_ATOMS: atom_id res chain seq x y z
N MET A 1 -15.67 -5.13 -8.33
CA MET A 1 -14.74 -4.02 -8.07
C MET A 1 -14.64 -3.10 -9.29
N ASN A 2 -14.72 -1.76 -9.11
CA ASN A 2 -14.35 -0.80 -10.15
C ASN A 2 -12.84 -0.51 -10.06
N ILE A 3 -12.08 -0.90 -11.09
CA ILE A 3 -10.61 -0.85 -11.06
C ILE A 3 -10.08 0.58 -11.00
N ASP A 4 -10.68 1.52 -11.74
CA ASP A 4 -10.21 2.91 -11.76
C ASP A 4 -10.46 3.62 -10.43
N GLU A 5 -11.59 3.32 -9.78
CA GLU A 5 -11.93 3.82 -8.44
C GLU A 5 -10.99 3.25 -7.38
N ALA A 6 -10.83 1.92 -7.37
CA ALA A 6 -9.92 1.22 -6.46
C ALA A 6 -8.47 1.71 -6.62
N LYS A 7 -8.00 1.86 -7.86
CA LYS A 7 -6.65 2.36 -8.16
C LYS A 7 -6.44 3.78 -7.64
N LYS A 8 -7.42 4.67 -7.79
CA LYS A 8 -7.33 6.04 -7.27
C LYS A 8 -7.24 6.06 -5.73
N LEU A 9 -8.03 5.22 -5.05
CA LEU A 9 -7.98 5.10 -3.59
C LEU A 9 -6.60 4.58 -3.14
N LEU A 10 -6.13 3.49 -3.73
CA LEU A 10 -4.83 2.88 -3.45
C LEU A 10 -3.66 3.86 -3.68
N LEU A 11 -3.65 4.59 -4.79
CA LEU A 11 -2.62 5.60 -5.08
C LEU A 11 -2.66 6.78 -4.11
N THR A 12 -3.84 7.14 -3.61
CA THR A 12 -4.00 8.22 -2.63
C THR A 12 -3.38 7.84 -1.30
N GLU A 13 -3.65 6.63 -0.81
CA GLU A 13 -3.07 6.13 0.43
C GLU A 13 -1.55 5.89 0.32
N LEU A 14 -1.08 5.30 -0.77
CA LEU A 14 0.36 5.13 -1.01
C LEU A 14 1.10 6.47 -1.07
N LYS A 15 0.45 7.54 -1.54
CA LYS A 15 1.04 8.88 -1.56
C LYS A 15 1.28 9.42 -0.14
N GLU A 16 0.45 9.08 0.83
CA GLU A 16 0.68 9.45 2.23
C GLU A 16 1.92 8.72 2.79
N PHE A 17 2.06 7.43 2.47
CA PHE A 17 3.24 6.67 2.85
C PHE A 17 4.51 7.15 2.14
N ARG A 18 4.38 7.66 0.91
CA ARG A 18 5.50 8.23 0.15
C ARG A 18 6.04 9.53 0.74
N GLN A 19 5.28 10.20 1.61
CA GLN A 19 5.71 11.39 2.33
C GLN A 19 6.48 11.05 3.62
N LEU A 20 6.46 9.78 4.05
CA LEU A 20 7.21 9.34 5.22
C LEU A 20 8.69 9.19 4.89
N ASP A 21 9.54 9.59 5.84
CA ASP A 21 10.97 9.35 5.73
C ASP A 21 11.32 7.86 5.90
N TYR A 22 12.53 7.52 5.46
CA TYR A 22 13.05 6.16 5.53
C TYR A 22 13.01 5.58 6.96
N SER A 23 13.27 6.40 7.98
CA SER A 23 13.29 5.94 9.38
C SER A 23 11.90 5.59 9.89
N SER A 24 10.90 6.37 9.49
CA SER A 24 9.49 6.19 9.81
C SER A 24 8.92 4.95 9.15
N LEU A 25 9.28 4.71 7.88
CA LEU A 25 8.91 3.48 7.18
C LEU A 25 9.63 2.26 7.78
N LYS A 26 10.91 2.38 8.12
CA LYS A 26 11.69 1.29 8.73
C LYS A 26 11.08 0.81 10.05
N GLN A 27 10.55 1.72 10.87
CA GLN A 27 9.89 1.37 12.14
C GLN A 27 8.62 0.55 11.95
N ARG A 28 8.00 0.59 10.77
CA ARG A 28 6.79 -0.16 10.45
C ARG A 28 7.07 -1.59 9.98
N ILE A 29 8.33 -1.92 9.64
CA ILE A 29 8.69 -3.26 9.20
C ILE A 29 8.45 -4.27 10.33
N GLY A 30 7.64 -5.30 10.04
CA GLY A 30 7.25 -6.33 11.01
C GLY A 30 6.16 -5.88 11.98
N SER A 31 5.56 -4.70 11.79
CA SER A 31 4.32 -4.30 12.47
C SER A 31 3.10 -4.84 11.70
N GLU A 32 1.92 -4.75 12.32
CA GLU A 32 0.66 -5.06 11.62
C GLU A 32 0.48 -4.15 10.39
N PRO A 33 -0.08 -4.69 9.28
CA PRO A 33 -0.41 -3.88 8.11
C PRO A 33 -1.36 -2.74 8.47
N TYR A 34 -1.20 -1.61 7.78
CA TYR A 34 -2.16 -0.52 7.90
C TYR A 34 -3.42 -0.89 7.11
N ALA A 35 -4.53 -1.14 7.81
CA ALA A 35 -5.81 -1.46 7.19
C ALA A 35 -6.79 -0.28 7.25
N LYS A 36 -7.59 -0.09 6.21
CA LYS A 36 -8.64 0.94 6.16
C LYS A 36 -9.80 0.53 5.26
N ASP A 37 -11.01 0.84 5.72
CA ASP A 37 -12.23 0.61 4.97
C ASP A 37 -12.75 1.92 4.34
N TYR A 38 -13.21 1.81 3.09
CA TYR A 38 -13.81 2.89 2.34
C TYR A 38 -15.24 2.55 1.95
N ALA A 39 -16.21 3.18 2.61
CA ALA A 39 -17.60 3.19 2.16
C ALA A 39 -17.84 4.43 1.28
N LEU A 40 -18.23 4.22 0.03
CA LEU A 40 -18.53 5.30 -0.90
C LEU A 40 -20.05 5.56 -0.95
N ASP A 41 -20.44 6.80 -1.27
CA ASP A 41 -21.84 7.23 -1.33
C ASP A 41 -22.68 6.46 -2.36
N ASN A 42 -22.03 5.80 -3.33
CA ASN A 42 -22.67 4.94 -4.32
C ASN A 42 -22.98 3.51 -3.82
N GLY A 43 -22.67 3.21 -2.56
CA GLY A 43 -22.88 1.90 -1.94
C GLY A 43 -21.74 0.90 -2.16
N ASN A 44 -20.68 1.29 -2.87
CA ASN A 44 -19.47 0.47 -2.98
C ASN A 44 -18.69 0.51 -1.67
N TRP A 45 -18.04 -0.61 -1.35
CA TRP A 45 -17.13 -0.73 -0.23
C TRP A 45 -15.79 -1.27 -0.71
N TYR A 46 -14.71 -0.76 -0.15
CA TYR A 46 -13.35 -1.22 -0.44
C TYR A 46 -12.58 -1.45 0.86
N GLN A 47 -11.86 -2.57 0.92
CA GLN A 47 -10.84 -2.81 1.95
C GLN A 47 -9.47 -2.46 1.38
N PHE A 48 -8.67 -1.81 2.21
CA PHE A 48 -7.34 -1.38 1.87
C PHE A 48 -6.34 -1.90 2.90
N GLU A 49 -5.18 -2.39 2.45
CA GLU A 49 -4.07 -2.76 3.31
C GLU A 49 -2.74 -2.23 2.75
N ILE A 50 -1.89 -1.63 3.61
CA ILE A 50 -0.48 -1.35 3.29
C ILE A 50 0.42 -2.16 4.20
N GLU A 51 1.36 -2.87 3.58
CA GLU A 51 2.48 -3.51 4.25
C GLU A 51 3.80 -2.79 3.93
N VAL A 52 4.64 -2.65 4.94
CA VAL A 52 6.01 -2.14 4.80
C VAL A 52 6.98 -3.26 5.10
N SER A 53 7.84 -3.60 4.14
CA SER A 53 8.77 -4.72 4.23
C SER A 53 10.13 -4.39 3.64
N TRP A 54 11.11 -5.25 3.87
CA TRP A 54 12.42 -5.13 3.22
C TRP A 54 12.28 -5.47 1.73
N SER A 55 12.85 -4.62 0.88
CA SER A 55 12.96 -4.86 -0.56
C SER A 55 14.24 -5.64 -0.85
N GLY A 56 14.10 -6.90 -1.27
CA GLY A 56 15.21 -7.78 -1.63
C GLY A 56 16.05 -8.28 -0.44
N ASP A 57 17.08 -9.06 -0.75
CA ASP A 57 17.85 -9.80 0.25
C ASP A 57 18.80 -8.93 1.09
N SER A 58 19.22 -7.77 0.58
CA SER A 58 20.16 -6.90 1.30
C SER A 58 19.54 -6.21 2.52
N LYS A 59 18.20 -6.16 2.62
CA LYS A 59 17.47 -5.46 3.69
C LYS A 59 17.93 -4.01 3.88
N GLU A 60 18.20 -3.34 2.76
CA GLU A 60 18.58 -1.94 2.73
C GLU A 60 17.50 -1.07 2.12
N ALA A 61 16.84 -1.52 1.06
CA ALA A 61 15.71 -0.78 0.51
C ALA A 61 14.41 -1.22 1.20
N ILE A 62 13.45 -0.30 1.29
CA ILE A 62 12.13 -0.56 1.87
C ILE A 62 11.11 -0.65 0.73
N SER A 63 10.32 -1.71 0.71
CA SER A 63 9.15 -1.84 -0.16
C SER A 63 7.91 -1.44 0.63
N VAL A 64 7.07 -0.59 0.05
CA VAL A 64 5.73 -0.30 0.55
C VAL A 64 4.75 -0.82 -0.49
N THR A 65 3.96 -1.82 -0.10
CA THR A 65 2.99 -2.48 -0.96
C THR A 65 1.60 -2.19 -0.45
N GLY A 66 0.75 -1.65 -1.31
CA GLY A 66 -0.66 -1.42 -1.01
C GLY A 66 -1.52 -2.37 -1.82
N GLU A 67 -2.56 -2.88 -1.18
CA GLU A 67 -3.57 -3.77 -1.76
C GLU A 67 -4.95 -3.18 -1.53
N VAL A 68 -5.83 -3.31 -2.53
CA VAL A 68 -7.23 -2.90 -2.42
C VAL A 68 -8.14 -3.94 -3.06
N ASP A 69 -9.22 -4.30 -2.38
CA ASP A 69 -10.30 -5.12 -2.90
C ASP A 69 -11.68 -4.60 -2.44
N ASP A 70 -12.76 -5.26 -2.86
CA ASP A 70 -14.14 -4.92 -2.47
C ASP A 70 -14.77 -5.93 -1.49
N GLY A 71 -13.97 -6.77 -0.83
CA GLY A 71 -14.42 -7.83 0.08
C GLY A 71 -15.32 -8.90 -0.56
N GLY A 72 -15.50 -8.86 -1.88
CA GLY A 72 -16.37 -9.77 -2.62
C GLY A 72 -15.74 -11.15 -2.86
N TRP A 73 -16.51 -12.05 -3.48
CA TRP A 73 -16.09 -13.42 -3.86
C TRP A 73 -14.85 -13.47 -4.79
N MET A 74 -14.42 -12.31 -5.31
CA MET A 74 -13.25 -12.10 -6.17
C MET A 74 -12.01 -11.58 -5.41
N SER A 75 -11.99 -11.57 -4.08
CA SER A 75 -10.82 -11.24 -3.22
C SER A 75 -9.58 -12.15 -3.46
N LEU A 76 -9.63 -13.05 -4.44
CA LEU A 76 -8.51 -13.88 -4.87
C LEU A 76 -7.41 -13.12 -5.65
N ALA A 77 -7.65 -11.87 -6.05
CA ALA A 77 -6.65 -11.03 -6.72
C ALA A 77 -6.91 -9.53 -6.44
N PRO A 78 -6.48 -9.01 -5.27
CA PRO A 78 -6.55 -7.59 -4.98
C PRO A 78 -5.76 -6.79 -6.02
N LEU A 79 -6.14 -5.52 -6.22
CA LEU A 79 -5.31 -4.60 -6.99
C LEU A 79 -4.11 -4.20 -6.12
N THR A 80 -2.91 -4.47 -6.60
CA THR A 80 -1.66 -4.17 -5.91
C THR A 80 -0.89 -3.05 -6.60
N GLU A 81 -0.37 -2.11 -5.83
CA GLU A 81 0.59 -1.10 -6.27
C GLU A 81 1.70 -1.01 -5.21
N SER A 82 2.90 -0.62 -5.60
CA SER A 82 4.03 -0.53 -4.66
C SER A 82 5.04 0.52 -5.07
N PHE A 83 5.84 0.97 -4.10
CA PHE A 83 7.04 1.75 -4.36
C PHE A 83 8.19 1.26 -3.49
N VAL A 84 9.41 1.56 -3.93
CA VAL A 84 10.63 1.25 -3.19
C VAL A 84 11.35 2.53 -2.80
N LEU A 85 11.77 2.64 -1.53
CA LEU A 85 12.59 3.72 -1.01
C LEU A 85 13.97 3.20 -0.60
N THR A 86 15.03 3.77 -1.16
CA THR A 86 16.41 3.45 -0.78
C THR A 86 16.83 4.19 0.49
N PRO A 87 17.91 3.75 1.19
CA PRO A 87 18.47 4.48 2.34
C PRO A 87 18.85 5.94 2.05
N ASN A 88 19.15 6.24 0.78
CA ASN A 88 19.53 7.58 0.32
C ASN A 88 18.32 8.47 0.02
N GLY A 89 17.10 7.98 0.21
CA GLY A 89 15.87 8.72 -0.05
C GLY A 89 15.40 8.70 -1.51
N GLU A 90 15.94 7.80 -2.33
CA GLU A 90 15.57 7.69 -3.74
C GLU A 90 14.42 6.70 -3.93
N PHE A 91 13.47 7.05 -4.81
CA PHE A 91 12.41 6.14 -5.25
C PHE A 91 12.82 5.44 -6.55
N VAL A 92 12.83 4.10 -6.55
CA VAL A 92 13.44 3.31 -7.66
C VAL A 92 12.45 2.41 -8.42
N ARG A 93 11.16 2.47 -8.10
CA ARG A 93 10.09 1.80 -8.84
C ARG A 93 8.75 2.49 -8.60
#